data_AF-A0A2V7HNE2-F1
#
_entry.id   AF-A0A2V7HNE2-F1
#
_cell.length_a   1.000
_cell.length_b   1.000
_cell.length_c   1.000
_cell.angle_alpha   90.00
_cell.angle_beta   90.00
_cell.angle_gamma   90.00
#
_symmetry.space_group_name_H-M   'P 1'
#
loop_
_entity.id
_entity.type
_entity.pdbx_description
1 polymer ?
#
loop_
_entity_poly.entity_id
_entity_poly.type
_entity_poly.pdbx_seq_one_letter_code
_entity_poly.pdbx_strand_id
1 'polypeptide(L)'
;MRRLVALIPALVVLAAAGVAPAQIIAPAPIAGPARAALQQLRPPSPLEQVREQAMRRSPPLPLPAPPSERWVPERRLFLPEAGRDVLIPGHYERRISDQQYAVPTLPAYSIGGGGTVTIPAGQRPPADLRQGP
;
A
#
# COMPACT_ATOMS: atom_id res chain seq x y z
N MET A 1 -101.90 -30.17 -2.98
CA MET A 1 -101.67 -29.21 -4.07
C MET A 1 -100.16 -29.05 -4.26
N ARG A 2 -99.68 -29.21 -5.52
CA ARG A 2 -98.45 -28.67 -6.17
C ARG A 2 -97.13 -28.64 -5.35
N ARG A 3 -96.15 -29.53 -5.61
CA ARG A 3 -95.05 -29.47 -6.62
C ARG A 3 -94.21 -28.16 -6.59
N LEU A 4 -92.90 -28.27 -6.29
CA LEU A 4 -91.72 -27.59 -6.91
C LEU A 4 -90.50 -27.83 -5.98
N VAL A 5 -89.57 -28.77 -6.25
CA VAL A 5 -88.48 -28.79 -7.25
C VAL A 5 -87.35 -27.79 -6.97
N ALA A 6 -86.21 -28.36 -6.55
CA ALA A 6 -84.79 -28.07 -6.83
C ALA A 6 -84.19 -26.67 -6.59
N LEU A 7 -83.04 -26.61 -5.89
CA LEU A 7 -81.72 -26.39 -6.51
C LEU A 7 -80.60 -26.31 -5.46
N ILE A 8 -79.59 -27.18 -5.61
CA ILE A 8 -78.25 -27.06 -5.02
C ILE A 8 -77.37 -26.35 -6.06
N PRO A 9 -76.50 -25.41 -5.67
CA PRO A 9 -75.08 -25.57 -6.01
C PRO A 9 -74.20 -25.30 -4.77
N ALA A 10 -73.39 -26.26 -4.32
CA ALA A 10 -72.02 -26.51 -4.78
C ALA A 10 -71.11 -25.26 -4.66
N LEU A 11 -70.67 -24.96 -3.43
CA LEU A 11 -69.55 -24.05 -3.20
C LEU A 11 -68.27 -24.88 -3.01
N VAL A 12 -67.60 -25.21 -4.12
CA VAL A 12 -66.23 -25.74 -4.11
C VAL A 12 -65.31 -24.54 -3.90
N VAL A 13 -64.87 -24.32 -2.66
CA VAL A 13 -63.78 -23.37 -2.36
C VAL A 13 -62.47 -24.07 -2.70
N LEU A 14 -61.95 -23.76 -3.88
CA LEU A 14 -60.62 -24.16 -4.33
C LEU A 14 -59.58 -23.42 -3.48
N ALA A 15 -59.02 -24.09 -2.47
CA ALA A 15 -57.90 -23.56 -1.70
C ALA A 15 -56.65 -23.56 -2.60
N ALA A 16 -56.36 -22.40 -3.21
CA ALA A 16 -55.08 -22.17 -3.85
C ALA A 16 -54.00 -22.13 -2.77
N ALA A 17 -53.26 -23.23 -2.62
CA ALA A 17 -52.03 -23.27 -1.85
C ALA A 17 -50.99 -22.38 -2.56
N GLY A 18 -50.92 -21.12 -2.17
CA GLY A 18 -49.86 -20.20 -2.59
C GLY A 18 -48.54 -20.65 -1.96
N VAL A 19 -47.56 -20.98 -2.79
CA VAL A 19 -46.17 -21.18 -2.34
C VAL A 19 -45.61 -19.82 -1.95
N ALA A 20 -45.42 -19.58 -0.65
CA ALA A 20 -44.73 -18.39 -0.19
C ALA A 20 -43.24 -18.49 -0.57
N PRO A 21 -42.63 -17.46 -1.18
CA PRO A 21 -41.20 -17.47 -1.44
C PRO A 21 -40.43 -17.49 -0.11
N ALA A 22 -39.54 -18.46 0.05
CA ALA A 22 -38.64 -18.54 1.19
C ALA A 22 -37.63 -17.38 1.12
N GLN A 23 -37.88 -16.33 1.88
CA GLN A 23 -36.97 -15.19 2.02
C GLN A 23 -35.82 -15.55 2.96
N ILE A 24 -34.60 -15.60 2.43
CA ILE A 24 -33.37 -15.75 3.22
C ILE A 24 -33.07 -14.40 3.86
N ILE A 25 -33.43 -14.24 5.12
CA ILE A 25 -33.04 -13.07 5.92
C ILE A 25 -31.56 -13.25 6.28
N ALA A 26 -30.69 -12.42 5.70
CA ALA A 26 -29.29 -12.39 6.09
C ALA A 26 -29.21 -11.96 7.57
N PRO A 27 -28.51 -12.71 8.44
CA PRO A 27 -28.37 -12.32 9.83
C PRO A 27 -27.65 -10.98 9.95
N ALA A 28 -28.17 -10.08 10.79
CA ALA A 28 -27.56 -8.79 11.05
C ALA A 28 -26.14 -8.96 11.64
N PRO A 29 -25.15 -8.15 11.22
CA PRO A 29 -23.80 -8.25 11.76
C PRO A 29 -23.79 -7.81 13.23
N ILE A 30 -23.63 -8.77 14.15
CA ILE A 30 -23.48 -8.48 15.58
C ILE A 30 -22.02 -8.11 15.84
N ALA A 31 -21.79 -6.84 16.16
CA ALA A 31 -20.48 -6.30 16.56
C ALA A 31 -20.32 -6.26 18.09
N GLY A 32 -19.07 -6.21 18.57
CA GLY A 32 -18.76 -5.97 19.98
C GLY A 32 -18.93 -7.18 20.91
N PRO A 33 -19.18 -6.97 22.23
CA PRO A 33 -19.11 -8.02 23.25
C PRO A 33 -20.15 -9.13 23.08
N ALA A 34 -21.31 -8.82 22.47
CA ALA A 34 -22.32 -9.81 22.12
C ALA A 34 -21.80 -10.87 21.13
N ARG A 35 -20.83 -10.51 20.28
CA ARG A 35 -20.17 -11.47 19.37
C ARG A 35 -19.31 -12.48 20.12
N ALA A 36 -18.58 -12.03 21.15
CA ALA A 36 -17.77 -12.92 21.98
C ALA A 36 -18.64 -13.90 22.76
N ALA A 37 -19.77 -13.43 23.33
CA ALA A 37 -20.74 -14.30 23.99
C ALA A 37 -21.35 -15.35 23.04
N LEU A 38 -21.67 -14.96 21.80
CA LEU A 38 -22.14 -15.90 20.78
C LEU A 38 -21.09 -16.92 20.36
N GLN A 39 -19.82 -16.53 20.28
CA GLN A 39 -18.71 -17.44 19.98
C GLN A 39 -18.48 -18.47 21.10
N GLN A 40 -18.75 -18.10 22.37
CA GLN A 40 -18.70 -19.03 23.49
C GLN A 40 -19.85 -20.06 23.43
N LEU A 41 -21.04 -19.62 23.04
CA LEU A 41 -22.22 -20.49 22.92
C LEU A 41 -22.19 -21.37 21.67
N ARG A 42 -21.49 -20.93 20.63
CA ARG A 42 -21.32 -21.67 19.37
C ARG A 42 -19.87 -21.55 18.90
N PRO A 43 -19.00 -22.50 19.27
CA PRO A 43 -17.63 -22.49 18.80
C PRO A 43 -17.58 -22.66 17.27
N PRO A 44 -16.60 -22.04 16.59
CA PRO A 44 -16.46 -22.15 15.14
C PRO A 44 -16.14 -23.58 14.73
N SER A 45 -16.84 -24.07 13.71
CA SER A 45 -16.58 -25.36 13.09
C SER A 45 -15.17 -25.42 12.48
N PRO A 46 -14.59 -26.62 12.29
CA PRO A 46 -13.28 -26.75 11.63
C PRO A 46 -13.20 -26.06 10.26
N LEU A 47 -14.29 -26.10 9.48
CA LEU A 47 -14.35 -25.44 8.18
C LEU A 47 -14.33 -23.91 8.31
N GLU A 48 -15.00 -23.35 9.31
CA GLU A 48 -14.95 -21.91 9.60
C GLU A 48 -13.56 -21.49 10.08
N GLN A 49 -12.89 -22.32 10.89
CA GLN A 49 -11.52 -22.04 11.33
C GLN A 49 -10.54 -22.02 10.15
N VAL A 50 -10.64 -22.98 9.23
CA VAL A 50 -9.84 -23.01 7.99
C VAL A 50 -10.14 -21.79 7.14
N ARG A 51 -11.42 -21.41 6.98
CA ARG A 51 -11.82 -20.22 6.23
C ARG A 51 -11.24 -18.95 6.85
N GLU A 52 -11.38 -18.76 8.16
CA GLU A 52 -10.83 -17.61 8.86
C GLU A 52 -9.31 -17.56 8.71
N GLN A 53 -8.63 -18.70 8.83
CA GLN A 53 -7.18 -18.76 8.66
C GLN A 53 -6.73 -18.47 7.22
N ALA A 54 -7.47 -18.94 6.21
CA ALA A 54 -7.20 -18.66 4.80
C ALA A 54 -7.45 -17.19 4.43
N MET A 55 -8.39 -16.52 5.12
CA MET A 55 -8.72 -15.12 4.90
C MET A 55 -7.85 -14.15 5.73
N ARG A 56 -7.02 -14.66 6.65
CA ARG A 56 -6.08 -13.81 7.40
C ARG A 56 -5.11 -13.16 6.43
N ARG A 57 -4.94 -11.84 6.58
CA ARG A 57 -3.88 -11.12 5.87
C ARG A 57 -2.52 -11.65 6.33
N SER A 58 -1.64 -11.89 5.37
CA SER A 58 -0.24 -12.15 5.65
C SER A 58 0.38 -10.96 6.39
N PRO A 59 1.38 -11.20 7.27
CA PRO A 59 2.17 -10.12 7.84
C PRO A 59 2.76 -9.22 6.74
N PRO A 60 2.90 -7.91 6.99
CA PRO A 60 3.54 -7.02 6.03
C PRO A 60 5.00 -7.45 5.82
N LEU A 61 5.47 -7.29 4.58
CA LEU A 61 6.88 -7.49 4.26
C LEU A 61 7.74 -6.40 4.94
N PRO A 62 9.00 -6.71 5.29
CA PRO A 62 9.92 -5.70 5.76
C PRO A 62 10.13 -4.62 4.68
N LEU A 63 10.35 -3.38 5.11
CA LEU A 63 10.66 -2.29 4.20
C LEU A 63 11.99 -2.59 3.47
N PRO A 64 12.10 -2.23 2.18
CA PRO A 64 13.36 -2.35 1.47
C PRO A 64 14.43 -1.50 2.16
N ALA A 65 15.67 -2.01 2.16
CA ALA A 65 16.81 -1.23 2.61
C ALA A 65 16.94 0.04 1.73
N PRO A 66 17.39 1.17 2.29
CA PRO A 66 17.71 2.35 1.49
C PRO A 66 18.73 2.01 0.40
N PRO A 67 18.65 2.65 -0.78
CA PRO A 67 19.59 2.39 -1.85
C PRO A 67 21.02 2.69 -1.39
N SER A 68 21.96 1.82 -1.77
CA SER A 68 23.38 1.99 -1.47
C SER A 68 24.00 3.12 -2.26
N GLU A 69 23.38 3.54 -3.36
CA GLU A 69 23.86 4.62 -4.22
C GLU A 69 22.79 5.69 -4.39
N ARG A 70 23.25 6.94 -4.52
CA ARG A 70 22.41 8.10 -4.72
C ARG A 70 22.92 8.89 -5.93
N TRP A 71 22.03 9.19 -6.86
CA TRP A 71 22.32 10.14 -7.94
C TRP A 71 22.39 11.56 -7.37
N VAL A 72 23.48 12.25 -7.66
CA VAL A 72 23.67 13.68 -7.43
C VAL A 72 23.61 14.38 -8.78
N PRO A 73 22.65 15.30 -8.99
CA PRO A 73 22.57 16.06 -10.22
C PRO A 73 23.82 16.92 -10.47
N GLU A 74 23.93 17.44 -11.69
CA GLU A 74 24.91 18.47 -12.03
C GLU A 74 24.82 19.68 -11.07
N ARG A 75 25.97 20.21 -10.67
CA ARG A 75 26.07 21.38 -9.78
C ARG A 75 27.04 22.41 -10.33
N ARG A 76 26.68 23.69 -10.22
CA ARG A 76 27.55 24.83 -10.45
C ARG A 76 27.95 25.39 -9.09
N LEU A 77 29.25 25.43 -8.82
CA LEU A 77 29.79 25.81 -7.52
C LEU A 77 31.00 26.72 -7.72
N PHE A 78 31.17 27.67 -6.81
CA PHE A 78 32.41 28.43 -6.72
C PHE A 78 33.46 27.58 -5.97
N LEU A 79 34.64 27.39 -6.55
CA LEU A 79 35.79 26.76 -5.89
C LEU A 79 36.74 27.87 -5.39
N PRO A 80 36.76 28.16 -4.07
CA PRO A 80 37.63 29.21 -3.52
C PRO A 80 39.11 28.97 -3.81
N GLU A 81 39.56 27.71 -3.81
CA GLU A 81 40.95 27.32 -4.04
C GLU A 81 41.40 27.63 -5.49
N ALA A 82 40.46 27.60 -6.43
CA ALA A 82 40.69 27.91 -7.84
C ALA A 82 40.23 29.33 -8.23
N GLY A 83 39.58 30.05 -7.31
CA GLY A 83 39.04 31.40 -7.51
C GLY A 83 38.01 31.50 -8.64
N ARG A 84 37.26 30.43 -8.94
CA ARG A 84 36.37 30.39 -10.11
C ARG A 84 35.15 29.49 -9.94
N ASP A 85 34.12 29.75 -10.73
CA ASP A 85 32.97 28.88 -10.87
C ASP A 85 33.31 27.65 -11.70
N VAL A 86 32.88 26.48 -11.23
CA VAL A 86 33.04 25.21 -11.90
C VAL A 86 31.73 24.46 -12.03
N LEU A 87 31.65 23.63 -13.06
CA LEU A 87 30.59 22.67 -13.31
C LEU A 87 31.06 21.29 -12.87
N ILE A 88 30.32 20.67 -11.96
CA ILE A 88 30.49 19.29 -11.57
C ILE A 88 29.38 18.48 -12.25
N PRO A 89 29.71 17.52 -13.12
CA PRO A 89 28.71 16.66 -13.74
C PRO A 89 27.93 15.84 -12.71
N GLY A 90 26.74 15.40 -13.13
CA GLY A 90 25.98 14.43 -12.35
C GLY A 90 26.76 13.13 -12.16
N HIS A 91 26.68 12.57 -10.96
CA HIS A 91 27.41 11.37 -10.58
C HIS A 91 26.66 10.59 -9.50
N TYR A 92 27.07 9.34 -9.29
CA TYR A 92 26.58 8.52 -8.19
C TYR A 92 27.51 8.60 -6.98
N GLU A 93 26.93 8.69 -5.79
CA GLU A 93 27.62 8.59 -4.52
C GLU A 93 27.16 7.36 -3.76
N ARG A 94 28.06 6.69 -3.05
CA ARG A 94 27.72 5.49 -2.27
C ARG A 94 27.46 5.86 -0.81
N ARG A 95 26.29 5.51 -0.28
CA ARG A 95 25.92 5.71 1.13
C ARG A 95 26.80 4.84 2.04
N ILE A 96 27.42 5.48 3.04
CA ILE A 96 28.13 4.81 4.14
C ILE A 96 27.23 4.79 5.38
N SER A 97 26.59 5.93 5.67
CA SER A 97 25.59 6.12 6.72
C SER A 97 24.60 7.21 6.28
N ASP A 98 23.60 7.52 7.10
CA ASP A 98 22.66 8.62 6.79
C ASP A 98 23.33 10.00 6.70
N GLN A 99 24.52 10.14 7.25
CA GLN A 99 25.26 11.41 7.29
C GLN A 99 26.56 11.38 6.49
N GLN A 100 26.92 10.25 5.87
CA GLN A 100 28.19 10.09 5.16
C GLN A 100 28.04 9.32 3.87
N TYR A 101 28.61 9.89 2.81
CA TYR A 101 28.61 9.34 1.46
C TYR A 101 30.05 9.28 0.95
N ALA A 102 30.43 8.14 0.36
CA ALA A 102 31.64 8.00 -0.44
C ALA A 102 31.41 8.64 -1.80
N VAL A 103 32.06 9.77 -2.01
CA VAL A 103 32.03 10.53 -3.26
C VAL A 103 33.23 10.09 -4.10
N PRO A 104 33.02 9.75 -5.39
CA PRO A 104 34.11 9.34 -6.26
C PRO A 104 35.04 10.53 -6.57
N THR A 105 36.13 10.26 -7.26
CA THR A 105 36.95 11.33 -7.86
C THR A 105 36.11 12.00 -8.95
N LEU A 106 35.97 13.33 -8.90
CA LEU A 106 35.10 14.07 -9.81
C LEU A 106 35.92 15.01 -10.70
N PRO A 107 35.60 15.10 -11.99
CA PRO A 107 36.04 16.22 -12.81
C PRO A 107 35.18 17.45 -12.53
N ALA A 108 35.82 18.60 -12.41
CA ALA A 108 35.18 19.91 -12.36
C ALA A 108 35.66 20.76 -13.54
N TYR A 109 34.73 21.33 -14.29
CA TYR A 109 35.02 22.09 -15.50
C TYR A 109 34.83 23.58 -15.27
N SER A 110 35.82 24.41 -15.59
CA SER A 110 35.72 25.86 -15.48
C SER A 110 34.56 26.42 -16.34
N ILE A 111 33.67 27.21 -15.75
CA ILE A 111 32.58 27.86 -16.48
C ILE A 111 33.15 29.14 -17.11
N GLY A 112 33.35 29.14 -18.44
CA GLY A 112 34.02 30.23 -19.17
C GLY A 112 35.21 29.77 -20.02
N GLY A 113 35.52 28.47 -20.00
CA GLY A 113 36.63 27.87 -20.74
C GLY A 113 37.91 27.71 -19.92
N GLY A 114 38.80 26.83 -20.38
CA GLY A 114 40.19 26.80 -19.90
C GLY A 114 40.50 25.94 -18.68
N GLY A 115 39.96 24.72 -18.60
CA GLY A 115 40.60 23.66 -17.81
C GLY A 115 39.68 22.82 -16.93
N THR A 116 40.20 21.65 -16.56
CA THR A 116 39.57 20.69 -15.65
C THR A 116 40.32 20.68 -14.33
N VAL A 117 39.59 20.68 -13.21
CA VAL A 117 40.11 20.43 -11.87
C VAL A 117 39.65 19.05 -11.43
N THR A 118 40.54 18.28 -10.83
CA THR A 118 40.16 17.00 -10.23
C THR A 118 39.84 17.21 -8.76
N ILE A 119 38.61 16.90 -8.38
CA ILE A 119 38.20 16.82 -6.99
C ILE A 119 38.49 15.39 -6.51
N PRO A 120 39.30 15.20 -5.46
CA PRO A 120 39.64 13.87 -4.99
C PRO A 120 38.42 13.13 -4.44
N ALA A 121 38.42 11.80 -4.56
CA ALA A 121 37.46 10.95 -3.86
C ALA A 121 37.55 11.17 -2.34
N GLY A 122 36.43 10.96 -1.63
CA GLY A 122 36.42 11.12 -0.18
C GLY A 122 35.06 10.87 0.44
N GLN A 123 35.04 10.83 1.77
CA GLN A 123 33.80 10.77 2.53
C GLN A 123 33.30 12.18 2.78
N ARG A 124 32.05 12.46 2.40
CA ARG A 124 31.44 13.79 2.51
C ARG A 124 30.03 13.68 3.11
N PRO A 125 29.50 14.76 3.72
CA PRO A 125 28.08 14.84 4.11
C PRO A 125 27.15 14.66 2.88
N PRO A 126 25.83 14.53 3.05
CA PRO A 126 24.88 14.59 1.93
C PRO A 126 25.07 15.82 1.03
N ALA A 127 24.93 15.66 -0.28
CA ALA A 127 25.16 16.73 -1.26
C ALA A 127 24.35 18.01 -1.00
N ASP A 128 23.10 17.86 -0.52
CA ASP A 128 22.20 18.98 -0.20
C ASP A 128 22.69 19.84 0.97
N LEU A 129 23.61 19.33 1.78
CA LEU A 129 24.17 20.01 2.94
C LEU A 129 25.55 20.63 2.64
N ARG A 130 26.11 20.39 1.45
CA ARG A 130 27.46 20.88 1.09
C ARG A 130 27.40 22.20 0.35
N GLN A 131 28.29 23.11 0.74
CA GLN A 131 28.62 24.33 -0.03
C GLN A 131 29.58 24.03 -1.19
N GLY A 132 30.29 22.90 -1.15
CA GLY A 132 31.28 22.49 -2.14
C GLY A 132 30.99 21.13 -2.77
N PRO A 133 31.95 20.61 -3.56
CA PRO A 133 31.93 19.26 -4.11
C PRO A 133 31.72 18.19 -3.05
#